data_AF-H5UUX5-F1
#
_entry.id   AF-H5UUX5-F1
#
_cell.length_a   1.000
_cell.length_b   1.000
_cell.length_c   1.000
_cell.angle_alpha   90.00
_cell.angle_beta   90.00
_cell.angle_gamma   90.00
#
_symmetry.space_group_name_H-M   'P 1'
#
loop_
_entity.id
_entity.type
_entity.pdbx_description
1 polymer ?
#
loop_
_entity_poly.entity_id
_entity_poly.type
_entity_poly.pdbx_seq_one_letter_code
_entity_poly.pdbx_strand_id
1 'polypeptide(L)'
;MTMTSVDLDPELIARAREVTGERTNGAVIDLALRRLVASRQKGTMIEAIAELDGLAEGLAAPVVTPPSTRPTTSSTTRSGRG
;
A
#
# COMPACT_ATOMS: atom_id res chain seq x y z
N MET A 1 -21.48 5.55 -10.25
CA MET A 1 -20.87 4.32 -10.81
C MET A 1 -21.70 3.93 -12.02
N THR A 2 -21.06 3.69 -13.17
CA THR A 2 -21.74 3.14 -14.35
C THR A 2 -22.09 1.69 -14.06
N MET A 3 -23.36 1.33 -14.22
CA MET A 3 -23.84 -0.03 -13.97
C MET A 3 -23.57 -0.88 -15.21
N THR A 4 -22.58 -1.76 -15.12
CA THR A 4 -22.24 -2.72 -16.17
C THR A 4 -22.82 -4.07 -15.78
N SER A 5 -23.59 -4.70 -16.67
CA SER A 5 -24.09 -6.06 -16.46
C SER A 5 -22.95 -7.05 -16.75
N VAL A 6 -22.65 -7.91 -15.79
CA VAL A 6 -21.63 -8.97 -15.90
C VAL A 6 -22.31 -10.27 -15.51
N ASP A 7 -22.26 -11.27 -16.39
CA ASP A 7 -22.75 -12.59 -16.07
C ASP A 7 -21.79 -13.27 -15.11
N LEU A 8 -22.32 -13.64 -13.95
CA LEU A 8 -21.60 -14.32 -12.89
C LEU A 8 -22.41 -15.53 -12.47
N ASP A 9 -21.72 -16.62 -12.15
CA ASP A 9 -22.34 -17.78 -11.54
C ASP A 9 -23.02 -17.37 -10.22
N PRO A 10 -24.35 -17.55 -10.09
CA PRO A 10 -25.11 -17.20 -8.89
C PRO A 10 -24.63 -17.94 -7.63
N GLU A 11 -24.14 -19.17 -7.76
CA GLU A 11 -23.63 -19.95 -6.62
C GLU A 11 -22.30 -19.38 -6.14
N LEU A 12 -21.44 -18.97 -7.07
CA LEU A 12 -20.15 -18.36 -6.76
C LEU A 12 -20.33 -17.03 -6.02
N ILE A 13 -21.23 -16.16 -6.50
CA ILE A 13 -21.44 -14.86 -5.84
C ILE A 13 -22.10 -15.02 -4.47
N ALA A 14 -23.00 -16.00 -4.30
CA ALA A 14 -23.59 -16.32 -3.01
C ALA A 14 -22.51 -16.79 -2.00
N ARG A 15 -21.66 -17.74 -2.42
CA ARG A 15 -20.53 -18.21 -1.62
C ARG A 15 -19.57 -17.08 -1.26
N ALA A 16 -19.26 -16.21 -2.22
CA ALA A 16 -18.37 -15.08 -2.01
C ALA A 16 -18.95 -14.06 -1.02
N ARG A 17 -20.26 -13.85 -1.00
CA ARG A 17 -20.94 -13.01 0.01
C ARG A 17 -20.87 -13.61 1.40
N GLU A 18 -21.08 -14.92 1.54
CA GLU A 18 -20.94 -15.61 2.84
C GLU A 18 -19.54 -15.44 3.42
N VAL A 19 -18.51 -15.61 2.58
CA VAL A 19 -17.11 -15.54 3.00
C VAL A 19 -16.67 -14.10 3.32
N THR A 20 -17.18 -13.11 2.58
CA THR A 20 -16.76 -11.70 2.74
C THR A 20 -17.65 -10.92 3.71
N GLY A 21 -18.89 -11.37 3.97
CA GLY A 21 -19.89 -10.64 4.74
C GLY A 21 -20.54 -9.48 3.99
N GLU A 22 -20.30 -9.37 2.68
CA GLU A 22 -20.73 -8.23 1.88
C GLU A 22 -22.22 -8.29 1.51
N ARG A 23 -22.85 -7.11 1.57
CA ARG A 23 -24.30 -6.99 1.38
C ARG A 23 -24.71 -7.01 -0.08
N THR A 24 -23.83 -6.58 -0.99
CA THR A 24 -24.12 -6.45 -2.43
C THR A 24 -23.08 -7.17 -3.28
N ASN A 25 -23.51 -7.69 -4.43
CA ASN A 25 -22.60 -8.33 -5.40
C ASN A 25 -21.50 -7.36 -5.86
N GLY A 26 -21.84 -6.08 -6.04
CA GLY A 26 -20.87 -5.05 -6.42
C GLY A 26 -19.76 -4.85 -5.39
N ALA A 27 -20.08 -4.88 -4.09
CA ALA A 27 -19.08 -4.76 -3.02
C ALA A 27 -18.13 -5.98 -2.97
N VAL A 28 -18.67 -7.19 -3.18
CA VAL A 28 -17.85 -8.40 -3.32
C VAL A 28 -16.86 -8.28 -4.48
N ILE A 29 -17.33 -7.81 -5.64
CA ILE A 29 -16.51 -7.69 -6.84
C ILE A 29 -15.42 -6.63 -6.64
N ASP A 30 -15.75 -5.46 -6.11
CA ASP A 30 -14.77 -4.42 -5.79
C ASP A 30 -13.69 -4.93 -4.83
N LEU A 31 -14.10 -5.63 -3.76
CA LEU A 31 -13.18 -6.24 -2.81
C LEU A 31 -12.28 -7.29 -3.47
N ALA A 32 -12.83 -8.14 -4.33
CA ALA A 32 -12.08 -9.16 -5.05
C ALA A 32 -11.04 -8.51 -5.99
N LEU A 33 -11.43 -7.48 -6.74
CA LEU A 33 -10.54 -6.74 -7.64
C LEU A 33 -9.40 -6.05 -6.89
N ARG A 34 -9.71 -5.35 -5.78
CA ARG A 34 -8.69 -4.73 -4.93
C ARG A 34 -7.69 -5.76 -4.39
N ARG A 35 -8.19 -6.90 -3.91
CA ARG A 35 -7.35 -8.00 -3.41
C ARG A 35 -6.51 -8.63 -4.52
N LEU A 36 -7.06 -8.80 -5.73
CA LEU A 36 -6.32 -9.34 -6.87
C LEU A 36 -5.15 -8.42 -7.26
N VAL A 37 -5.39 -7.12 -7.38
CA VAL A 37 -4.35 -6.14 -7.69
C VAL A 37 -3.27 -6.14 -6.61
N ALA A 38 -3.66 -6.09 -5.33
CA ALA A 38 -2.72 -6.14 -4.21
C ALA A 38 -1.92 -7.45 -4.19
N SER A 39 -2.57 -8.59 -4.47
CA SER A 39 -1.92 -9.89 -4.53
C SER A 39 -0.88 -9.98 -5.65
N ARG A 40 -1.14 -9.35 -6.81
CA ARG A 40 -0.20 -9.31 -7.93
C ARG A 40 0.99 -8.40 -7.64
N GLN A 41 0.74 -7.23 -7.06
CA GLN A 41 1.82 -6.32 -6.63
C GLN A 41 2.72 -6.94 -5.56
N LYS A 42 2.15 -7.70 -4.62
CA LYS A 42 2.93 -8.45 -3.63
C LYS A 42 3.82 -9.52 -4.26
N GLY A 43 3.35 -10.22 -5.30
CA GLY A 43 4.16 -11.18 -6.05
C GLY A 43 5.38 -10.52 -6.68
N THR A 44 5.16 -9.41 -7.40
CA THR A 44 6.25 -8.61 -8.01
C THR A 44 7.23 -8.06 -6.96
N MET A 45 6.75 -7.68 -5.77
CA MET A 45 7.62 -7.24 -4.68
C MET A 45 8.48 -8.39 -4.13
N ILE A 46 7.93 -9.60 -4.00
CA ILE A 46 8.67 -10.78 -3.54
C ILE A 46 9.74 -11.16 -4.57
N GLU A 47 9.38 -11.16 -5.86
CA GLU A 47 10.33 -11.40 -6.96
C GLU A 47 11.46 -10.37 -6.95
N ALA A 48 11.14 -9.07 -6.81
CA ALA A 48 12.15 -8.02 -6.73
C ALA A 48 13.09 -8.18 -5.53
N ILE A 49 12.59 -8.59 -4.35
CA ILE A 49 13.44 -8.87 -3.17
C ILE A 49 14.33 -10.09 -3.40
N ALA A 50 13.84 -11.12 -4.09
CA ALA A 50 14.63 -12.30 -4.41
C ALA A 50 15.77 -11.99 -5.40
N GLU A 51 15.62 -10.95 -6.21
CA GLU A 51 16.64 -10.44 -7.14
C GLU A 51 17.64 -9.45 -6.50
N LEU A 52 17.48 -9.06 -5.24
CA LEU A 52 18.45 -8.20 -4.55
C LEU A 52 19.72 -8.98 -4.19
N ASP A 53 20.81 -8.70 -4.92
CA ASP A 53 22.16 -9.09 -4.52
C ASP A 53 22.59 -8.34 -3.25
N GLY A 54 23.29 -9.03 -2.34
CA GLY A 54 23.83 -8.44 -1.12
C GLY A 54 22.83 -8.23 0.02
N LEU A 55 21.61 -8.75 -0.12
CA LEU A 55 20.53 -8.57 0.87
C LEU A 55 20.91 -9.15 2.24
N ALA A 56 21.56 -10.31 2.27
CA ALA A 56 21.99 -10.96 3.51
C ALA A 56 23.05 -10.12 4.25
N GLU A 57 24.04 -9.57 3.54
CA GLU A 57 25.03 -8.68 4.14
C GLU A 57 24.41 -7.35 4.59
N GLY A 58 23.47 -6.80 3.82
CA GLY A 58 22.81 -5.53 4.13
C GLY A 58 21.90 -5.58 5.37
N LEU A 59 21.24 -6.72 5.64
CA LEU A 59 20.40 -6.90 6.82
C LEU A 59 21.20 -6.97 8.13
N ALA A 60 22.47 -7.39 8.06
CA ALA A 60 23.39 -7.42 9.19
C ALA A 60 24.20 -6.11 9.32
N ALA A 61 24.02 -5.16 8.41
CA ALA A 61 24.75 -3.91 8.42
C ALA A 61 24.31 -3.03 9.61
N PRO A 62 25.24 -2.28 10.23
CA PRO A 62 24.90 -1.32 11.27
C PRO A 62 23.89 -0.28 10.76
N VAL A 63 22.80 -0.08 11.52
CA VAL A 63 21.78 0.92 11.19
C VAL A 63 22.37 2.33 11.37
N VAL A 64 22.41 3.12 10.30
CA VAL A 64 22.82 4.53 10.34
C VAL A 64 21.57 5.41 10.49
N THR A 65 21.51 6.18 11.57
CA THR A 65 20.47 7.19 11.75
C THR A 65 20.72 8.34 10.77
N PRO A 66 19.75 8.73 9.91
CA PRO A 66 19.94 9.85 9.01
C PRO A 66 20.16 11.14 9.82
N PRO A 67 21.00 12.07 9.34
CA PRO A 67 21.27 13.30 10.07
C PRO A 67 19.97 14.08 10.24
N SER A 68 19.63 14.40 11.49
CA SER A 68 18.47 15.23 11.82
C SER A 68 18.69 16.63 11.24
N THR A 69 18.14 16.90 10.06
CA THR A 69 18.04 18.25 9.50
C THR A 69 17.01 19.01 10.30
N ARG A 70 17.40 19.49 11.49
CA ARG A 70 16.61 20.47 12.23
C ARG A 70 16.75 21.78 11.45
N PRO A 71 15.67 22.35 10.89
CA PRO A 71 15.75 23.66 10.27
C PRO A 71 16.15 24.67 11.36
N THR A 72 17.37 25.18 11.28
CA THR A 72 17.83 26.33 12.06
C THR A 72 17.08 27.55 11.58
N THR A 73 15.98 27.88 12.24
CA THR A 73 15.31 29.17 12.04
C THR A 73 16.22 30.25 12.65
N SER A 74 17.05 30.86 11.81
CA SER A 74 17.81 32.06 12.15
C SER A 74 16.84 33.21 12.43
N SER A 75 16.55 33.46 13.70
CA SER A 75 15.83 34.65 14.15
C SER A 75 16.78 35.85 14.06
N THR A 76 16.85 36.46 12.88
CA THR A 76 17.44 37.80 12.70
C THR A 76 16.61 38.80 13.49
N THR A 77 17.08 39.20 14.68
CA THR A 77 16.53 40.30 15.44
C THR A 77 16.82 41.61 14.72
N ARG A 78 15.81 42.10 14.00
CA ARG A 78 15.83 43.41 13.34
C ARG A 78 15.69 44.52 14.38
N SER A 79 16.72 45.37 14.41
CA SER A 79 16.78 46.71 14.99
C SER A 79 15.50 47.54 14.85
N GLY A 80 15.14 48.28 15.91
CA GLY A 80 14.04 49.25 15.91
C GLY A 80 13.95 50.13 17.16
N ARG A 81 14.70 51.24 17.13
CA ARG A 81 14.32 52.62 17.56
C ARG A 81 13.71 52.85 18.95
N GLY A 82 14.45 53.60 19.78
CA GLY A 82 13.98 54.43 20.89
C GLY A 82 14.95 55.57 21.10
#